data_AF-A0A1J3JL09-F1
#
_entry.id   AF-A0A1J3JL09-F1
#
_cell.length_a   1.000
_cell.length_b   1.000
_cell.length_c   1.000
_cell.angle_alpha   90.00
_cell.angle_beta   90.00
_cell.angle_gamma   90.00
#
_symmetry.space_group_name_H-M   'P 1'
#
loop_
_entity.id
_entity.type
_entity.pdbx_description
1 polymer ?
#
loop_
_entity_poly.entity_id
_entity_poly.type
_entity_poly.pdbx_seq_one_letter_code
_entity_poly.pdbx_strand_id
1 'polypeptide(L)'
;MAYYLTDGIYPEWSTFVKPIAQPQEPKARLFCDHQSFARKEVERAFGVLQARFAIVRNPALTMDKQKIGNIMKACIILHNMIVEDERNSGTQYNESEFQQGGDDGSGSSQTYVTSSEDLPSNVHNLMANRADIHDQQKHHELKADLVEHIWNKFGS
;
A
#
# COMPACT_ATOMS: atom_id res chain seq x y z
N MET A 1 13.71 10.18 -4.95
CA MET A 1 13.56 9.84 -3.52
C MET A 1 12.36 8.92 -3.38
N ALA A 2 12.46 7.82 -2.63
CA ALA A 2 11.31 6.97 -2.35
C ALA A 2 10.49 7.58 -1.19
N TYR A 3 9.16 7.48 -1.25
CA TYR A 3 8.25 7.97 -0.22
C TYR A 3 7.25 6.90 0.18
N TYR A 4 6.66 7.05 1.37
CA TYR A 4 5.64 6.15 1.92
C TYR A 4 4.32 6.88 2.06
N LEU A 5 3.26 6.26 1.58
CA LEU A 5 1.91 6.73 1.81
C LEU A 5 1.48 6.34 3.23
N THR A 6 1.02 7.32 4.00
CA THR A 6 0.67 7.12 5.41
C THR A 6 -0.68 7.74 5.73
N ASP A 7 -1.34 7.23 6.75
CA ASP A 7 -2.58 7.83 7.26
C ASP A 7 -2.33 9.08 8.14
N GLY A 8 -3.39 9.58 8.76
CA GLY A 8 -3.32 10.75 9.64
C GLY A 8 -2.57 10.53 10.96
N ILE A 9 -2.37 9.29 11.42
CA ILE A 9 -1.77 8.99 12.73
C ILE A 9 -0.24 9.01 12.71
N TYR A 10 0.38 8.99 11.54
CA TYR A 10 1.84 9.08 11.40
C TYR A 10 2.36 10.53 11.54
N PRO A 11 3.59 10.72 12.04
CA PRO A 11 4.23 12.02 12.12
C PRO A 11 4.60 12.58 10.73
N GLU A 12 4.84 13.89 10.67
CA GLU A 12 5.26 14.60 9.44
C GLU A 12 6.76 14.42 9.18
N TRP A 13 7.14 13.22 8.78
CA TRP A 13 8.51 12.93 8.36
C TRP A 13 8.71 13.19 6.88
N SER A 14 9.93 13.55 6.48
CA SER A 14 10.26 13.92 5.10
C SER A 14 10.01 12.81 4.06
N THR A 15 9.93 11.56 4.49
CA THR A 15 9.59 10.41 3.63
C THR A 15 8.12 9.99 3.68
N PHE A 16 7.34 10.53 4.62
CA PHE A 16 5.93 10.17 4.79
C PHE A 16 5.05 11.18 4.10
N VAL A 17 4.07 10.68 3.34
CA VAL A 17 3.11 11.51 2.62
C VAL A 17 1.75 11.23 3.20
N LYS A 18 1.23 12.24 3.90
CA LYS A 18 -0.08 12.20 4.55
C LYS A 18 -1.14 12.82 3.63
N PRO A 19 -2.40 12.36 3.74
CA PRO A 19 -3.52 13.04 3.09
C PRO A 19 -3.63 14.50 3.58
N ILE A 20 -4.24 15.34 2.76
CA ILE A 20 -4.59 16.72 3.15
C ILE A 20 -5.87 16.64 3.98
N ALA A 21 -5.82 17.13 5.21
CA ALA A 21 -7.01 17.26 6.04
C ALA A 21 -7.96 18.27 5.39
N GLN A 22 -9.21 17.87 5.14
CA GLN A 22 -10.26 18.71 4.56
C GLN A 22 -9.83 19.40 3.23
N PRO A 23 -9.66 18.65 2.14
CA PRO A 23 -9.25 19.22 0.85
C PRO A 23 -10.33 20.14 0.27
N GLN A 24 -10.11 21.45 0.36
CA GLN A 24 -11.04 22.46 -0.17
C GLN A 24 -10.83 22.70 -1.67
N GLU A 25 -9.58 22.77 -2.10
CA GLU A 25 -9.22 23.06 -3.50
C GLU A 25 -9.34 21.83 -4.41
N PRO A 26 -9.70 22.00 -5.70
CA PRO A 26 -9.77 20.89 -6.66
C PRO A 26 -8.49 20.06 -6.74
N LYS A 27 -7.31 20.72 -6.74
CA LYS A 27 -6.01 20.03 -6.75
C LYS A 27 -5.82 19.13 -5.53
N ALA A 28 -6.15 19.66 -4.34
CA ALA A 28 -6.04 18.93 -3.09
C ALA A 28 -7.01 17.73 -3.02
N ARG A 29 -8.21 17.86 -3.62
CA ARG A 29 -9.18 16.76 -3.71
C ARG A 29 -8.65 15.64 -4.61
N LEU A 30 -8.22 15.98 -5.82
CA LEU A 30 -7.66 15.00 -6.76
C LEU A 30 -6.46 14.25 -6.16
N PHE A 31 -5.59 14.97 -5.44
CA PHE A 31 -4.48 14.38 -4.70
C PHE A 31 -4.98 13.37 -3.65
N CYS A 32 -5.90 13.77 -2.78
CA CYS A 32 -6.46 12.89 -1.75
C CYS A 32 -7.21 11.69 -2.33
N ASP A 33 -7.91 11.85 -3.45
CA ASP A 33 -8.63 10.77 -4.14
C ASP A 33 -7.65 9.72 -4.67
N HIS A 34 -6.57 10.16 -5.32
CA HIS A 34 -5.55 9.24 -5.85
C HIS A 34 -4.82 8.49 -4.72
N GLN A 35 -4.50 9.20 -3.63
CA GLN A 35 -3.94 8.57 -2.43
C GLN A 35 -4.89 7.56 -1.81
N SER A 36 -6.16 7.92 -1.66
CA SER A 36 -7.18 7.05 -1.05
C SER A 36 -7.43 5.82 -1.90
N PHE A 37 -7.41 5.95 -3.23
CA PHE A 37 -7.52 4.83 -4.16
C PHE A 37 -6.36 3.84 -3.98
N ALA A 38 -5.12 4.32 -4.05
CA ALA A 38 -3.95 3.45 -3.88
C ALA A 38 -3.95 2.75 -2.51
N ARG A 39 -4.35 3.46 -1.45
CA ARG A 39 -4.48 2.88 -0.10
C ARG A 39 -5.59 1.82 -0.06
N LYS A 40 -6.76 2.09 -0.65
CA LYS A 40 -7.90 1.15 -0.69
C LYS A 40 -7.51 -0.18 -1.33
N GLU A 41 -6.75 -0.16 -2.43
CA GLU A 41 -6.31 -1.38 -3.10
C GLU A 41 -5.36 -2.21 -2.24
N VAL A 42 -4.42 -1.56 -1.54
CA VAL A 42 -3.51 -2.23 -0.60
C VAL A 42 -4.30 -2.82 0.57
N GLU A 43 -5.17 -2.03 1.20
CA GLU A 43 -6.01 -2.48 2.32
C GLU A 43 -6.92 -3.64 1.92
N ARG A 44 -7.51 -3.60 0.72
CA ARG A 44 -8.32 -4.69 0.18
C ARG A 44 -7.51 -5.97 0.01
N ALA A 45 -6.32 -5.88 -0.59
CA ALA A 45 -5.44 -7.04 -0.75
C ALA A 45 -5.03 -7.64 0.61
N PHE A 46 -4.67 -6.80 1.58
CA PHE A 46 -4.37 -7.25 2.93
C PHE A 46 -5.59 -7.86 3.64
N GLY A 47 -6.79 -7.31 3.44
CA GLY A 47 -8.03 -7.87 3.96
C GLY A 47 -8.30 -9.28 3.45
N VAL A 48 -8.12 -9.52 2.15
CA VAL A 48 -8.24 -10.85 1.52
C VAL A 48 -7.20 -11.82 2.12
N LEU A 49 -5.94 -11.39 2.23
CA LEU A 49 -4.89 -12.23 2.79
C LEU A 49 -5.11 -12.53 4.28
N GLN A 50 -5.60 -11.57 5.07
CA GLN A 50 -5.94 -11.78 6.49
C GLN A 50 -7.15 -12.69 6.67
N ALA A 51 -8.15 -12.59 5.79
CA ALA A 51 -9.32 -13.47 5.79
C ALA A 51 -8.90 -14.93 5.55
N ARG A 52 -8.04 -15.17 4.55
CA ARG A 52 -7.57 -16.52 4.18
C ARG A 52 -6.49 -17.08 5.12
N PHE A 53 -5.55 -16.24 5.57
CA PHE A 53 -4.40 -16.69 6.35
C PHE A 53 -4.37 -16.02 7.71
N ALA A 54 -4.78 -16.76 8.75
CA ALA A 54 -4.81 -16.25 10.13
C ALA A 54 -3.44 -15.73 10.62
N ILE A 55 -2.33 -16.28 10.11
CA ILE A 55 -0.97 -15.84 10.43
C ILE A 55 -0.68 -14.38 10.03
N VAL A 56 -1.40 -13.84 9.04
CA VAL A 56 -1.25 -12.45 8.57
C VAL A 56 -1.92 -11.45 9.52
N ARG A 57 -2.87 -11.87 10.36
CA ARG A 57 -3.57 -10.99 11.31
C ARG A 57 -2.65 -10.50 12.43
N ASN A 58 -1.73 -11.35 12.90
CA ASN A 58 -0.80 -11.03 13.98
C ASN A 58 0.64 -11.48 13.65
N PRO A 59 1.32 -10.89 12.64
CA PRO A 59 2.70 -11.25 12.31
C PRO A 59 3.69 -10.80 13.40
N ALA A 60 3.27 -9.84 14.25
CA ALA A 60 4.16 -8.94 14.97
C ALA A 60 4.51 -9.35 16.40
N LEU A 61 3.95 -10.44 16.95
CA LEU A 61 4.17 -10.72 18.37
C LEU A 61 5.56 -11.30 18.69
N THR A 62 6.28 -11.91 17.71
CA THR A 62 7.61 -12.51 17.98
C THR A 62 8.59 -12.60 16.77
N MET A 63 8.24 -12.11 15.58
CA MET A 63 8.99 -12.45 14.35
C MET A 63 9.89 -11.32 13.83
N ASP A 64 11.10 -11.69 13.39
CA ASP A 64 12.02 -10.77 12.70
C ASP A 64 11.49 -10.35 11.31
N LYS A 65 12.00 -9.22 10.78
CA LYS A 65 11.57 -8.66 9.49
C LYS A 65 11.70 -9.66 8.34
N GLN A 66 12.73 -10.50 8.34
CA GLN A 66 12.95 -11.49 7.28
C GLN A 66 11.87 -12.58 7.32
N LYS A 67 11.51 -13.07 8.50
CA LYS A 67 10.43 -14.03 8.71
C LYS A 67 9.08 -13.46 8.29
N ILE A 68 8.77 -12.23 8.69
CA ILE A 68 7.54 -11.55 8.25
C ILE A 68 7.51 -11.45 6.72
N GLY A 69 8.62 -11.06 6.09
CA GLY A 69 8.74 -10.99 4.64
C GLY A 69 8.53 -12.36 3.96
N ASN A 70 9.10 -13.42 4.51
CA ASN A 70 8.95 -14.78 4.00
C ASN A 70 7.51 -15.30 4.15
N ILE A 71 6.85 -15.01 5.28
CA ILE A 71 5.43 -15.34 5.50
C ILE A 71 4.56 -14.63 4.48
N MET A 72 4.75 -13.32 4.28
CA MET A 72 3.98 -12.55 3.30
C MET A 72 4.16 -13.12 1.88
N LYS A 73 5.41 -13.42 1.47
CA LYS A 73 5.69 -14.05 0.18
C LYS A 73 4.99 -15.40 0.03
N ALA A 74 5.07 -16.25 1.05
CA ALA A 74 4.40 -17.55 1.06
C ALA A 74 2.87 -17.41 0.94
N CYS A 75 2.26 -16.50 1.70
CA CYS A 75 0.82 -16.23 1.62
C CYS A 75 0.40 -15.73 0.23
N ILE A 76 1.20 -14.87 -0.41
CA ILE A 76 0.91 -14.38 -1.77
C ILE A 76 1.03 -15.51 -2.80
N ILE A 77 2.09 -16.32 -2.74
CA ILE A 77 2.28 -17.46 -3.65
C ILE A 77 1.14 -18.46 -3.48
N LEU A 78 0.83 -18.85 -2.24
CA LEU A 78 -0.27 -19.78 -1.96
C LEU A 78 -1.63 -19.22 -2.39
N HIS A 79 -1.88 -17.92 -2.17
CA HIS A 79 -3.11 -17.28 -2.64
C HIS A 79 -3.25 -17.40 -4.15
N ASN A 80 -2.19 -17.07 -4.90
CA ASN A 80 -2.20 -17.13 -6.35
C ASN A 80 -2.40 -18.57 -6.83
N MET A 81 -1.71 -19.54 -6.24
CA MET A 81 -1.88 -20.97 -6.57
C MET A 81 -3.32 -21.44 -6.34
N ILE A 82 -3.96 -21.05 -5.23
CA ILE A 82 -5.35 -21.41 -4.96
C ILE A 82 -6.30 -20.76 -5.97
N VAL A 83 -6.10 -19.47 -6.29
CA VAL A 83 -6.91 -18.77 -7.29
C VAL A 83 -6.77 -19.40 -8.68
N GLU A 84 -5.57 -19.82 -9.06
CA GLU A 84 -5.31 -20.51 -10.31
C GLU A 84 -5.98 -21.90 -10.35
N ASP A 85 -5.92 -22.65 -9.26
CA ASP A 85 -6.58 -23.96 -9.14
C ASP A 85 -8.11 -23.83 -9.22
N GLU A 86 -8.71 -22.91 -8.47
CA GLU A 86 -10.15 -22.60 -8.48
C GLU A 86 -10.65 -22.14 -9.86
N ARG A 87 -9.83 -21.36 -10.58
CA ARG A 87 -10.12 -20.91 -11.94
C ARG A 87 -10.10 -22.08 -12.93
N ASN A 88 -9.15 -23.00 -12.79
CA ASN A 88 -9.02 -24.16 -13.66
C ASN A 88 -10.08 -25.22 -13.38
N SER A 89 -10.58 -25.32 -12.14
CA SER A 89 -11.66 -26.23 -11.74
C SER A 89 -13.06 -25.73 -12.12
N GLY A 90 -13.18 -24.61 -12.84
CA GLY A 90 -14.46 -24.05 -13.31
C GLY A 90 -15.43 -23.67 -12.20
N THR A 91 -14.94 -23.54 -10.97
CA THR A 91 -15.76 -23.30 -9.79
C THR A 91 -16.00 -21.79 -9.69
N GLN A 92 -17.27 -21.39 -9.81
CA GLN A 92 -17.68 -19.98 -9.78
C GLN A 92 -17.12 -19.29 -8.53
N TYR A 93 -16.45 -18.16 -8.73
CA TYR A 93 -15.97 -17.28 -7.66
C TYR A 93 -17.16 -16.94 -6.76
N ASN A 94 -17.16 -17.45 -5.53
CA ASN A 94 -18.13 -17.03 -4.53
C ASN A 94 -17.64 -15.70 -3.94
N GLU A 95 -17.78 -14.62 -4.71
CA GLU A 95 -17.46 -13.24 -4.30
C GLU A 95 -18.21 -12.83 -3.01
N SER A 96 -19.29 -13.56 -2.70
CA SER A 96 -20.14 -13.42 -1.51
C SER A 96 -19.45 -13.69 -0.17
N GLU A 97 -18.31 -14.41 -0.14
CA GLU A 97 -17.60 -14.71 1.12
C GLU A 97 -16.61 -13.63 1.57
N PHE A 98 -16.27 -12.68 0.68
CA PHE A 98 -15.26 -11.64 0.93
C PHE A 98 -15.83 -10.22 1.01
N GLN A 99 -17.15 -10.06 0.89
CA GLN A 99 -17.80 -8.78 1.08
C GLN A 99 -18.03 -8.49 2.56
N GLN A 100 -17.12 -7.69 3.14
CA GLN A 100 -17.57 -6.71 4.12
C GLN A 100 -17.66 -5.35 3.43
N GLY A 101 -18.76 -5.15 2.70
CA GLY A 101 -19.30 -3.85 2.30
C GLY A 101 -18.70 -3.17 1.07
N GLY A 102 -19.46 -3.16 -0.03
CA GLY A 102 -19.64 -1.97 -0.88
C GLY A 102 -18.69 -1.74 -2.06
N ASP A 103 -19.17 -2.19 -3.23
CA ASP A 103 -19.17 -1.54 -4.55
C ASP A 103 -17.90 -1.52 -5.45
N ASP A 104 -18.09 -2.21 -6.57
CA ASP A 104 -17.57 -2.16 -7.94
C ASP A 104 -16.12 -1.80 -8.27
N GLY A 105 -15.50 -2.69 -9.05
CA GLY A 105 -14.26 -2.41 -9.80
C GLY A 105 -13.51 -3.67 -10.20
N SER A 106 -13.88 -4.24 -11.36
CA SER A 106 -13.14 -5.31 -12.04
C SER A 106 -11.80 -4.78 -12.56
N GLY A 107 -10.69 -5.43 -12.20
CA GLY A 107 -9.35 -5.03 -12.60
C GLY A 107 -8.39 -6.22 -12.64
N SER A 108 -8.35 -6.90 -13.79
CA SER A 108 -7.32 -7.89 -14.11
C SER A 108 -5.94 -7.23 -14.10
N SER A 109 -5.02 -7.73 -13.26
CA SER A 109 -3.64 -7.25 -13.23
C SER A 109 -2.67 -8.41 -13.49
N GLN A 110 -2.03 -8.39 -14.66
CA GLN A 110 -0.86 -9.21 -14.96
C GLN A 110 0.30 -8.79 -14.07
N THR A 111 0.86 -9.72 -13.30
CA THR A 111 2.04 -9.49 -12.47
C THR A 111 3.30 -9.88 -13.24
N TYR A 112 4.05 -8.88 -13.71
CA TYR A 112 5.46 -9.09 -14.08
C TYR A 112 6.28 -9.16 -12.79
N VAL A 113 6.69 -10.36 -12.41
CA VAL A 113 7.64 -10.58 -11.31
C VAL A 113 9.04 -10.22 -11.81
N THR A 114 9.48 -9.00 -11.50
CA THR A 114 10.91 -8.69 -11.50
C THR A 114 11.42 -8.97 -10.08
N SER A 115 12.27 -9.98 -9.95
CA SER A 115 12.98 -10.31 -8.71
C SER A 115 13.71 -9.08 -8.20
N SER A 116 13.11 -8.38 -7.23
CA SER A 116 13.76 -7.29 -6.49
C SER A 116 14.67 -7.90 -5.44
N GLU A 117 15.87 -8.31 -5.85
CA GLU A 117 16.97 -8.63 -4.93
C GLU A 117 17.66 -7.35 -4.37
N ASP A 118 17.30 -6.17 -4.87
CA ASP A 118 17.85 -4.87 -4.42
C ASP A 118 16.81 -3.94 -3.78
N LEU A 119 16.04 -4.43 -2.81
CA LEU A 119 15.31 -3.51 -1.92
C LEU A 119 16.21 -3.19 -0.72
N PRO A 120 16.87 -2.01 -0.67
CA PRO A 120 17.67 -1.66 0.49
C PRO A 120 16.76 -1.67 1.72
N SER A 121 17.28 -2.26 2.80
CA SER A 121 16.69 -2.27 4.13
C SER A 121 16.61 -0.85 4.71
N ASN A 122 15.79 0.00 4.07
CA ASN A 122 15.87 1.44 4.20
C ASN A 122 15.26 1.96 5.50
N VAL A 123 14.41 1.20 6.19
CA VAL A 123 13.83 1.65 7.48
C VAL A 123 14.90 1.78 8.57
N HIS A 124 15.95 0.95 8.53
CA HIS A 124 17.07 1.05 9.48
C HIS A 124 18.05 2.17 9.10
N ASN A 125 18.32 2.35 7.79
CA ASN A 125 19.12 3.47 7.29
C ASN A 125 18.40 4.83 7.41
N LEU A 126 17.06 4.83 7.41
CA LEU A 126 16.23 5.98 7.77
C LEU A 126 16.59 6.40 9.20
N MET A 127 16.55 5.49 10.18
CA MET A 127 16.88 5.84 11.56
C MET A 127 18.31 6.41 11.80
N ALA A 128 19.25 6.26 10.86
CA ALA A 128 20.62 6.75 11.00
C ALA A 128 20.79 8.28 10.75
N ASN A 129 19.96 8.91 9.90
CA ASN A 129 20.00 10.36 9.63
C ASN A 129 18.78 11.09 10.25
N ARG A 130 18.62 11.00 11.58
CA ARG A 130 17.47 11.58 12.31
C ARG A 130 17.17 13.04 11.95
N ALA A 131 18.17 13.88 11.73
CA ALA A 131 17.92 15.29 11.40
C ALA A 131 17.17 15.49 10.07
N ASP A 132 17.52 14.74 9.03
CA ASP A 132 16.93 14.89 7.68
C ASP A 132 15.51 14.31 7.56
N ILE A 133 15.15 13.40 8.46
CA ILE A 133 13.84 12.71 8.43
C ILE A 133 12.78 13.48 9.18
N HIS A 134 13.19 14.16 10.26
CA HIS A 134 12.36 15.09 10.99
C HIS A 134 12.32 16.48 10.33
N ASP A 135 12.96 16.65 9.17
CA ASP A 135 12.91 17.87 8.38
C ASP A 135 11.49 18.10 7.85
N GLN A 136 10.73 18.91 8.59
CA GLN A 136 9.38 19.30 8.21
C GLN A 136 9.37 20.08 6.90
N GLN A 137 10.40 20.85 6.58
CA GLN A 137 10.43 21.61 5.34
C GLN A 137 10.46 20.66 4.14
N LYS A 138 11.34 19.65 4.18
CA LYS A 138 11.38 18.60 3.14
C LYS A 138 10.06 17.83 3.03
N HIS A 139 9.37 17.58 4.16
CA HIS A 139 8.03 16.97 4.13
C HIS A 139 7.03 17.83 3.35
N HIS A 140 6.98 19.13 3.64
CA HIS A 140 6.05 20.06 2.99
C HIS A 140 6.37 20.25 1.50
N GLU A 141 7.67 20.37 1.15
CA GLU A 141 8.13 20.47 -0.24
C GLU A 141 7.74 19.21 -1.04
N LEU A 142 8.07 18.02 -0.53
CA LEU A 142 7.67 16.76 -1.17
C LEU A 142 6.16 16.66 -1.36
N LYS A 143 5.37 17.07 -0.35
CA LYS A 143 3.91 17.03 -0.43
C LYS A 143 3.39 17.99 -1.49
N ALA A 144 3.90 19.22 -1.56
CA ALA A 144 3.51 20.20 -2.56
C ALA A 144 3.86 19.73 -3.97
N ASP A 145 5.08 19.22 -4.16
CA ASP A 145 5.54 18.67 -5.44
C ASP A 145 4.65 17.51 -5.92
N LEU A 146 4.24 16.62 -5.01
CA LEU A 146 3.34 15.51 -5.35
C LEU A 146 1.93 15.97 -5.69
N VAL A 147 1.40 17.00 -5.01
CA VAL A 147 0.11 17.61 -5.34
C VAL A 147 0.15 18.19 -6.75
N GLU A 148 1.18 18.97 -7.08
CA GLU A 148 1.34 19.53 -8.42
C GLU A 148 1.59 18.46 -9.47
N HIS A 149 2.38 17.42 -9.16
CA HIS A 149 2.62 16.31 -10.08
C HIS A 149 1.32 15.56 -10.43
N ILE A 150 0.51 15.22 -9.43
CA ILE A 150 -0.77 14.55 -9.63
C ILE A 150 -1.74 15.45 -10.40
N TRP A 151 -1.77 16.74 -10.08
CA TRP A 151 -2.57 17.72 -10.83
C TRP A 151 -2.15 17.82 -12.29
N ASN A 152 -0.87 17.97 -12.59
CA ASN A 152 -0.40 18.08 -13.98
C ASN A 152 -0.63 16.80 -14.79
N LYS A 153 -0.72 15.65 -14.12
CA LYS A 153 -0.91 14.35 -14.78
C LYS A 153 -2.38 13.98 -14.97
N PHE A 154 -3.26 14.37 -14.03
CA PHE A 154 -4.65 13.91 -13.99
C PHE A 154 -5.68 15.03 -13.89
N GLY A 155 -5.26 16.27 -13.63
CA GLY A 155 -6.09 17.46 -13.58
C GLY A 155 -6.32 17.99 -14.99
N SER A 156 -7.50 17.72 -15.54
CA SER A 156 -8.04 18.44 -16.71
C SER A 156 -8.81 19.67 -16.27
#